data_AF-W6U2F2-F1
#
_entry.id   AF-W6U2F2-F1
#
_cell.length_a   1.000
_cell.length_b   1.000
_cell.length_c   1.000
_cell.angle_alpha   90.00
_cell.angle_beta   90.00
_cell.angle_gamma   90.00
#
_symmetry.space_group_name_H-M   'P 1'
#
loop_
_entity.id
_entity.type
_entity.pdbx_description
1 polymer ?
#
loop_
_entity_poly.entity_id
_entity_poly.type
_entity_poly.pdbx_seq_one_letter_code
_entity_poly.pdbx_strand_id
1 'polypeptide(L)'
;MIVKIINSILILFAAYMGTKQGWAMFAGKSDMLELFGKWNIGKQGVMVLGFFTLLSVVLMLIPKTFLWGNFLMAAGILLIICFHLLDKDFKGVMIEVPFFLLSLVIIYLQHPLARIA
;
A
#
# COMPACT_ATOMS: atom_id res chain seq x y z
N MET A 1 25.86 5.46 -1.82
CA MET A 1 25.62 4.49 -0.72
C MET A 1 24.50 4.93 0.21
N ILE A 2 24.50 6.17 0.71
CA ILE A 2 23.45 6.71 1.60
C ILE A 2 22.03 6.57 0.99
N VAL A 3 21.84 6.93 -0.28
CA VAL A 3 20.54 6.81 -0.98
C VAL A 3 20.04 5.35 -1.03
N LYS A 4 20.95 4.38 -1.16
CA LYS A 4 20.59 2.95 -1.15
C LYS A 4 20.13 2.50 0.24
N ILE A 5 20.79 2.97 1.30
CA ILE A 5 20.42 2.67 2.68
C ILE A 5 19.05 3.27 3.01
N ILE A 6 18.84 4.54 2.65
CA ILE A 6 17.55 5.23 2.83
C ILE A 6 16.45 4.47 2.09
N ASN A 7 16.65 4.12 0.82
CA ASN A 7 15.62 3.41 0.07
C ASN A 7 15.35 2.00 0.61
N SER A 8 16.38 1.26 1.04
CA SER A 8 16.18 -0.02 1.72
C SER A 8 15.34 0.13 2.99
N ILE A 9 15.57 1.16 3.79
CA ILE A 9 14.76 1.44 4.99
C ILE A 9 13.31 1.78 4.60
N LEU A 10 13.11 2.61 3.57
CA LEU A 10 11.78 2.97 3.08
C LEU A 10 11.00 1.75 2.56
N ILE A 11 11.65 0.88 1.80
CA ILE A 11 11.05 -0.36 1.30
C ILE A 11 10.68 -1.30 2.44
N LEU A 12 11.57 -1.48 3.43
CA LEU A 12 11.27 -2.30 4.61
C LEU A 12 10.12 -1.72 5.43
N PHE A 13 10.10 -0.40 5.61
CA PHE A 13 9.00 0.29 6.30
C PHE A 13 7.68 0.14 5.55
N ALA A 14 7.68 0.35 4.23
CA ALA A 14 6.51 0.15 3.39
C ALA A 14 6.04 -1.32 3.38
N ALA A 15 6.97 -2.28 3.35
CA ALA A 15 6.65 -3.70 3.43
C ALA A 15 6.02 -4.05 4.78
N TYR A 16 6.56 -3.54 5.89
CA TYR A 16 6.01 -3.74 7.23
C TYR A 16 4.60 -3.15 7.36
N MET A 17 4.42 -1.89 6.97
CA MET A 17 3.13 -1.21 7.02
C MET A 17 2.10 -1.87 6.10
N GLY A 18 2.49 -2.17 4.85
CA GLY A 18 1.64 -2.87 3.87
C GLY A 18 1.24 -4.27 4.33
N THR A 19 2.16 -5.02 4.95
CA THR A 19 1.84 -6.34 5.52
C THR A 19 0.83 -6.22 6.65
N LYS A 20 1.03 -5.26 7.55
CA LYS A 20 0.12 -5.01 8.67
C LYS A 20 -1.28 -4.61 8.19
N GLN A 21 -1.37 -3.72 7.21
CA GLN A 21 -2.63 -3.26 6.63
C GLN A 21 -3.32 -4.39 5.84
N GLY A 22 -2.58 -5.05 4.94
CA GLY A 22 -3.07 -6.17 4.14
C GLY A 22 -3.56 -7.33 5.01
N TRP A 23 -2.85 -7.66 6.09
CA TRP A 23 -3.29 -8.68 7.04
C TRP A 23 -4.53 -8.26 7.83
N ALA A 24 -4.62 -6.99 8.26
CA ALA A 24 -5.82 -6.50 8.96
C ALA A 24 -7.07 -6.56 8.07
N MET A 25 -6.92 -6.27 6.78
CA MET A 25 -7.98 -6.38 5.77
C MET A 25 -8.33 -7.84 5.47
N PHE A 26 -7.31 -8.69 5.27
CA PHE A 26 -7.50 -10.12 4.98
C PHE A 26 -8.12 -10.89 6.16
N ALA A 27 -7.72 -10.57 7.39
CA ALA A 27 -8.34 -11.13 8.60
C ALA A 27 -9.76 -10.56 8.85
N GLY A 28 -10.16 -9.49 8.15
CA GLY A 28 -11.45 -8.85 8.33
C GLY A 28 -11.61 -8.28 9.73
N LYS A 29 -10.63 -7.54 10.25
CA LYS A 29 -10.76 -6.83 11.52
C LYS A 29 -11.99 -5.91 11.51
N SER A 30 -12.68 -5.81 12.65
CA SER A 30 -13.87 -4.97 12.84
C SER A 30 -13.68 -3.56 12.28
N ASP A 31 -12.57 -2.91 12.61
CA ASP A 31 -12.29 -1.52 12.20
C ASP A 31 -12.23 -1.36 10.68
N MET A 32 -11.66 -2.35 9.98
CA MET A 32 -11.62 -2.36 8.51
C MET A 32 -12.99 -2.68 7.93
N LEU A 33 -13.73 -3.63 8.51
CA LEU A 33 -15.07 -3.96 8.05
C LEU A 33 -16.05 -2.79 8.25
N GLU A 34 -15.89 -2.00 9.31
CA GLU A 34 -16.68 -0.78 9.54
C GLU A 34 -16.33 0.33 8.54
N LEU A 35 -15.03 0.56 8.28
CA LEU A 35 -14.57 1.53 7.28
C LEU A 35 -15.08 1.19 5.89
N PHE A 36 -14.82 -0.03 5.43
CA PHE A 36 -15.22 -0.49 4.10
C PHE A 36 -16.73 -0.76 3.99
N GLY A 37 -17.40 -1.05 5.11
CA GLY A 37 -18.84 -1.19 5.20
C GLY A 37 -19.59 0.09 4.85
N LYS A 38 -19.03 1.28 5.14
CA LYS A 38 -19.58 2.58 4.70
C LYS A 38 -19.66 2.69 3.19
N TRP A 39 -18.75 2.04 2.47
CA TRP A 39 -18.66 2.03 1.01
C TRP A 39 -19.39 0.85 0.36
N ASN A 40 -20.27 0.15 1.09
CA ASN A 40 -20.93 -1.09 0.64
C ASN A 40 -19.96 -2.21 0.24
N ILE A 41 -18.71 -2.16 0.72
CA ILE A 41 -17.73 -3.22 0.49
C ILE A 41 -17.90 -4.26 1.60
N GLY A 42 -18.52 -5.38 1.26
CA GLY A 42 -18.69 -6.50 2.16
C GLY A 42 -17.35 -7.16 2.55
N LYS A 43 -17.40 -8.05 3.56
CA LYS A 43 -16.23 -8.78 4.08
C LYS A 43 -15.37 -9.43 2.99
N GLN A 44 -16.01 -10.01 1.96
CA GLN A 44 -15.30 -10.61 0.83
C GLN A 44 -14.47 -9.59 0.03
N GLY A 45 -15.01 -8.39 -0.22
CA GLY A 45 -14.29 -7.32 -0.91
C GLY A 45 -13.09 -6.81 -0.11
N VAL A 46 -13.25 -6.64 1.21
CA VAL A 46 -12.14 -6.25 2.11
C VAL A 46 -11.05 -7.32 2.11
N MET A 47 -11.42 -8.61 2.15
CA MET A 47 -10.46 -9.71 2.09
C MET A 47 -9.70 -9.73 0.76
N VAL A 48 -10.38 -9.52 -0.37
CA VAL A 48 -9.76 -9.47 -1.70
C VAL A 48 -8.79 -8.30 -1.79
N LEU A 49 -9.18 -7.10 -1.34
CA LEU A 49 -8.28 -5.95 -1.29
C LEU A 49 -7.07 -6.23 -0.38
N GLY A 50 -7.28 -6.84 0.79
CA GLY A 50 -6.20 -7.26 1.69
C GLY A 50 -5.24 -8.26 1.05
N PHE A 51 -5.77 -9.22 0.27
CA PHE A 51 -4.95 -10.16 -0.49
C PHE A 51 -4.09 -9.46 -1.54
N PHE A 52 -4.66 -8.51 -2.30
CA PHE A 52 -3.90 -7.71 -3.27
C PHE A 52 -2.82 -6.83 -2.58
N THR A 53 -3.11 -6.29 -1.40
CA THR A 53 -2.12 -5.53 -0.61
C THR A 53 -1.00 -6.43 -0.08
N LEU A 54 -1.29 -7.67 0.34
CA LEU A 54 -0.24 -8.62 0.71
C LEU A 54 0.60 -9.05 -0.51
N LEU A 55 -0.06 -9.28 -1.64
CA LEU A 55 0.60 -9.60 -2.90
C LEU A 55 1.52 -8.46 -3.37
N SER A 56 1.08 -7.21 -3.22
CA SER A 56 1.88 -6.03 -3.59
C SER A 56 3.17 -5.94 -2.78
N VAL A 57 3.13 -6.27 -1.48
CA VAL A 57 4.32 -6.35 -0.62
C VAL A 57 5.30 -7.42 -1.12
N VAL A 58 4.80 -8.63 -1.43
CA VAL A 58 5.65 -9.72 -1.93
C VAL A 58 6.31 -9.32 -3.26
N LEU A 59 5.53 -8.75 -4.18
CA LEU A 59 6.03 -8.26 -5.48
C LEU A 59 7.05 -7.12 -5.31
N MET A 60 6.85 -6.24 -4.33
CA MET A 60 7.75 -5.12 -4.04
C MET A 60 9.10 -5.59 -3.51
N LEU A 61 9.17 -6.68 -2.75
CA LEU A 61 10.45 -7.19 -2.22
C LEU A 61 11.34 -7.83 -3.30
N ILE A 62 10.77 -8.24 -4.43
CA ILE A 62 11.50 -8.88 -5.52
C ILE A 62 11.93 -7.80 -6.53
N PRO A 63 13.24 -7.63 -6.82
CA PRO A 63 13.74 -6.57 -7.70
C PRO A 63 13.11 -6.56 -9.09
N LYS A 64 12.78 -7.73 -9.64
CA LYS A 64 12.17 -7.89 -10.97
C LYS A 64 10.71 -7.41 -11.02
N THR A 65 9.98 -7.52 -9.91
CA THR A 65 8.57 -7.13 -9.82
C THR A 65 8.34 -5.88 -8.97
N PHE A 66 9.42 -5.23 -8.54
CA PHE A 66 9.41 -4.06 -7.67
C PHE A 66 8.43 -2.97 -8.12
N LEU A 67 8.48 -2.64 -9.42
CA LEU A 67 7.60 -1.63 -10.01
C LEU A 67 6.14 -2.05 -9.91
N TRP A 68 5.83 -3.30 -10.25
CA TRP A 68 4.47 -3.85 -10.20
C TRP A 68 3.91 -3.92 -8.78
N GLY A 69 4.75 -4.31 -7.80
CA GLY A 69 4.37 -4.32 -6.40
C GLY A 69 4.04 -2.93 -5.87
N ASN A 70 4.92 -1.95 -6.10
CA ASN A 70 4.63 -0.57 -5.69
C ASN A 70 3.46 0.04 -6.44
N PHE A 71 3.29 -0.27 -7.73
CA PHE A 71 2.14 0.19 -8.51
C PHE A 71 0.83 -0.37 -7.94
N LEU A 72 0.78 -1.67 -7.65
CA LEU A 72 -0.39 -2.30 -7.06
C LEU A 72 -0.73 -1.71 -5.69
N MET A 73 0.29 -1.44 -4.87
CA MET A 73 0.12 -0.77 -3.58
C MET A 73 -0.42 0.67 -3.76
N ALA A 74 0.19 1.46 -4.64
CA ALA A 74 -0.24 2.83 -4.92
C ALA A 74 -1.67 2.89 -5.48
N ALA A 75 -2.03 1.97 -6.37
CA ALA A 75 -3.38 1.86 -6.92
C ALA A 75 -4.41 1.51 -5.84
N GLY A 76 -4.08 0.60 -4.92
CA GLY A 76 -4.93 0.26 -3.78
C GLY A 76 -5.16 1.46 -2.85
N ILE A 77 -4.10 2.17 -2.49
CA ILE A 77 -4.19 3.37 -1.64
C ILE A 77 -4.98 4.47 -2.36
N LEU A 78 -4.74 4.69 -3.66
CA LEU A 78 -5.49 5.67 -4.45
C LEU A 78 -6.99 5.38 -4.47
N LEU A 79 -7.35 4.10 -4.61
CA LEU A 79 -8.75 3.66 -4.55
C LEU A 79 -9.39 3.98 -3.19
N ILE A 80 -8.67 3.75 -2.09
CA ILE A 80 -9.13 4.11 -0.74
C ILE A 80 -9.27 5.64 -0.59
N ILE A 81 -8.32 6.42 -1.12
CA ILE A 81 -8.41 7.89 -1.14
C ILE A 81 -9.66 8.36 -1.90
N CYS A 82 -9.94 7.77 -3.06
CA CYS A 82 -11.14 8.08 -3.84
C CYS A 82 -12.43 7.81 -3.03
N PHE A 83 -12.47 6.73 -2.25
CA PHE A 83 -13.62 6.45 -1.38
C PHE A 83 -13.75 7.46 -0.23
N HIS A 84 -12.65 7.84 0.43
CA HIS A 84 -12.69 8.90 1.43
C HIS A 84 -13.13 10.26 0.83
N LEU A 85 -12.70 10.59 -0.39
CA LEU A 85 -13.16 11.79 -1.09
C LEU A 85 -14.66 11.74 -1.42
N LEU A 86 -15.17 10.57 -1.80
CA LEU A 86 -16.60 10.36 -2.06
C LEU A 86 -17.44 10.62 -0.81
N ASP A 87 -16.94 10.22 0.36
CA ASP A 87 -17.57 10.46 1.67
C ASP A 87 -17.25 11.84 2.26
N LYS A 88 -16.49 12.69 1.54
CA LYS A 88 -15.97 13.99 2.03
C LYS A 88 -15.17 13.88 3.34
N ASP A 89 -14.58 12.73 3.60
CA ASP A 89 -13.75 12.48 4.78
C ASP A 89 -12.30 12.89 4.51
N PHE A 90 -12.03 14.18 4.66
CA PHE A 90 -10.69 14.75 4.52
C PHE A 90 -9.68 14.16 5.52
N LYS A 91 -10.12 13.69 6.70
CA LYS A 91 -9.21 13.11 7.69
C LYS A 91 -8.65 11.79 7.19
N GLY A 92 -9.50 10.93 6.61
CA GLY A 92 -9.06 9.69 5.98
C GLY A 92 -8.10 9.92 4.81
N VAL A 93 -8.39 10.90 3.95
CA VAL A 93 -7.49 11.28 2.85
C VAL A 93 -6.11 11.71 3.39
N MET A 94 -6.06 12.53 4.44
CA MET A 94 -4.79 12.99 5.02
C MET A 94 -3.94 11.85 5.60
N ILE A 95 -4.57 10.76 6.06
CA ILE A 95 -3.87 9.58 6.57
C ILE A 95 -3.29 8.74 5.42
N GLU A 96 -4.00 8.59 4.32
CA GLU A 96 -3.61 7.72 3.20
C GLU A 96 -2.62 8.40 2.22
N VAL A 97 -2.71 9.72 2.04
CA VAL A 97 -1.81 10.51 1.16
C VAL A 97 -0.31 10.28 1.43
N PRO A 98 0.21 10.28 2.68
CA PRO A 98 1.63 10.02 2.91
C PRO A 98 2.07 8.62 2.46
N PHE A 99 1.20 7.60 2.56
CA PHE A 99 1.51 6.25 2.08
C PHE A 99 1.48 6.15 0.55
N PHE A 100 0.56 6.88 -0.08
CA PHE A 100 0.53 7.02 -1.54
C PHE A 100 1.83 7.68 -2.04
N LEU A 101 2.21 8.81 -1.45
CA LEU A 101 3.45 9.50 -1.77
C LEU A 101 4.68 8.63 -1.50
N LEU A 102 4.70 7.88 -0.39
CA LEU A 102 5.77 6.94 -0.08
C LEU A 102 5.95 5.91 -1.20
N SER A 103 4.86 5.33 -1.71
CA SER A 103 4.91 4.37 -2.83
C SER A 103 5.51 4.99 -4.09
N LEU A 104 5.17 6.25 -4.39
CA LEU A 104 5.75 6.99 -5.53
C LEU A 104 7.24 7.32 -5.33
N VAL A 105 7.62 7.73 -4.11
CA VAL A 105 9.02 8.01 -3.76
C VAL A 105 9.85 6.73 -3.88
N ILE A 106 9.34 5.59 -3.42
CA ILE A 106 10.02 4.29 -3.53
C ILE A 106 10.22 3.91 -5.01
N ILE A 107 9.21 4.11 -5.87
CA ILE A 107 9.34 3.91 -7.32
C ILE A 107 10.42 4.83 -7.91
N TYR A 108 10.39 6.12 -7.57
CA TYR A 108 11.33 7.12 -8.08
C TYR A 108 12.77 6.82 -7.66
N LEU A 109 12.98 6.42 -6.40
CA LEU A 109 14.30 6.08 -5.87
C LEU A 109 14.88 4.78 -6.44
N GLN A 110 14.04 3.96 -7.11
CA GLN A 110 14.36 2.66 -7.71
C GLN A 110 14.97 1.63 -6.75
N HIS A 111 14.69 0.34 -6.98
CA HIS A 111 15.13 -0.69 -6.04
C HIS A 111 16.66 -0.66 -5.84
N PRO A 112 17.18 -0.59 -4.60
CA PRO A 112 18.61 -0.39 -4.33
C PRO A 112 19.51 -1.54 -4.83
N LEU A 113 18.90 -2.72 -5.04
CA LEU A 113 19.51 -3.91 -5.64
C LEU A 113 19.19 -4.07 -7.14
N ALA A 114 18.34 -3.22 -7.73
CA ALA A 114 18.23 -3.18 -9.18
C ALA A 114 19.57 -2.65 -9.72
N ARG A 115 20.19 -3.47 -10.56
CA ARG A 115 21.42 -3.12 -11.26
C ARG A 115 21.15 -1.80 -11.97
N ILE A 116 21.85 -0.74 -11.54
CA ILE A 116 22.02 0.46 -12.36
C ILE A 116 22.69 -0.08 -13.63
N ALA A 117 21.92 -0.21 -14.70
CA ALA A 117 22.43 -0.40 -16.04
C ALA A 117 22.74 0.99 -16.61
#